data_AF-A0A3D6CFF7-F1
#
_entry.id   AF-A0A3D6CFF7-F1
#
_cell.length_a   1.000
_cell.length_b   1.000
_cell.length_c   1.000
_cell.angle_alpha   90.00
_cell.angle_beta   90.00
_cell.angle_gamma   90.00
#
_symmetry.space_group_name_H-M   'P 1'
#
loop_
_entity.id
_entity.type
_entity.pdbx_description
1 polymer ?
#
loop_
_entity_poly.entity_id
_entity_poly.type
_entity_poly.pdbx_seq_one_letter_code
_entity_poly.pdbx_strand_id
1 'polypeptide(L)'
;MKKTRLFSLAILAMSFAACKKDYVDTTEPPGPPVILPVVVPPANSDSSLVLGNPSGATTDPSNANDYLMRETYYTLSYDRDRGIPNWVSWHLSADDLGNIPRQDDFRANPSLPSGWYQVQNFSYNGGGFDRGHLCPSADRTASVLANSSTFLMTNIVPQAPYHNQVTWAALEDYSRGLISSGANETYTIAGAYGVGGLGNAGLLNSIDNDRVAVPAFLWKVIVLLPNGSDDLNRITTSTRVISVIMPNTNQIENNWRNYRVSVDDIEAVTGYDLLSELPTSIQAVIEARVDNL
;
A
#
# COMPACT_ATOMS: atom_id res chain seq x y z
N MET A 1 -34.75 -71.62 35.91
CA MET A 1 -34.09 -71.48 34.60
C MET A 1 -34.77 -70.38 33.79
N LYS A 2 -34.14 -69.21 33.66
CA LYS A 2 -34.34 -68.25 32.54
C LYS A 2 -33.11 -67.33 32.55
N LYS A 3 -32.35 -67.35 31.46
CA LYS A 3 -31.09 -66.62 31.25
C LYS A 3 -31.42 -65.17 30.86
N THR A 4 -30.88 -64.19 31.57
CA THR A 4 -30.96 -62.78 31.18
C THR A 4 -29.65 -62.38 30.50
N ARG A 5 -29.72 -61.94 29.24
CA ARG A 5 -28.58 -61.48 28.45
C ARG A 5 -28.28 -60.01 28.76
N LEU A 6 -26.99 -59.70 28.85
CA LEU A 6 -26.39 -58.36 28.92
C LEU A 6 -26.74 -57.50 27.70
N PHE A 7 -26.94 -56.20 27.94
CA PHE A 7 -26.61 -55.14 27.00
C PHE A 7 -25.76 -54.10 27.72
N SER A 8 -24.49 -53.98 27.32
CA SER A 8 -23.58 -52.94 27.79
C SER A 8 -23.78 -51.69 26.94
N LEU A 9 -24.14 -50.58 27.57
CA LEU A 9 -24.28 -49.27 26.94
C LEU A 9 -22.91 -48.57 27.01
N ALA A 10 -22.26 -48.36 25.85
CA ALA A 10 -21.04 -47.58 25.78
C ALA A 10 -21.39 -46.08 25.80
N ILE A 11 -21.00 -45.37 26.86
CA ILE A 11 -21.11 -43.91 26.95
C ILE A 11 -19.85 -43.32 26.31
N LEU A 12 -20.03 -42.63 25.17
CA LEU A 12 -18.99 -41.85 24.52
C LEU A 12 -18.91 -40.48 25.21
N ALA A 13 -17.85 -40.25 26.00
CA ALA A 13 -17.59 -38.96 26.61
C ALA A 13 -17.01 -37.99 25.56
N MET A 14 -17.77 -36.96 25.19
CA MET A 14 -17.23 -35.81 24.44
C MET A 14 -16.51 -34.88 25.42
N SER A 15 -15.18 -34.79 25.31
CA SER A 15 -14.37 -33.78 25.97
C SER A 15 -14.42 -32.47 25.18
N PHE A 16 -15.15 -31.48 25.68
CA PHE A 16 -15.03 -30.09 25.23
C PHE A 16 -13.74 -29.49 25.81
N ALA A 17 -12.71 -29.35 24.98
CA ALA A 17 -11.54 -28.55 25.30
C ALA A 17 -11.87 -27.08 25.05
N ALA A 18 -12.13 -26.33 26.12
CA ALA A 18 -12.21 -24.88 26.06
C ALA A 18 -10.78 -24.31 25.96
N CYS A 19 -10.42 -23.75 24.81
CA CYS A 19 -9.24 -22.90 24.70
C CYS A 19 -9.42 -21.69 25.63
N LYS A 20 -8.58 -21.58 26.67
CA LYS A 20 -8.40 -20.33 27.41
C LYS A 20 -7.93 -19.26 26.41
N LYS A 21 -8.70 -18.17 26.29
CA LYS A 21 -8.17 -16.92 25.76
C LYS A 21 -7.22 -16.37 26.81
N ASP A 22 -5.94 -16.23 26.47
CA ASP A 22 -5.02 -15.47 27.29
C ASP A 22 -5.48 -14.01 27.31
N TYR A 23 -5.76 -13.52 28.51
CA TYR A 23 -6.11 -12.14 28.77
C TYR A 23 -4.84 -11.31 28.65
N VAL A 24 -4.77 -10.49 27.60
CA VAL A 24 -3.71 -9.47 27.48
C VAL A 24 -4.03 -8.38 28.51
N ASP A 25 -3.15 -8.26 29.49
CA ASP A 25 -3.18 -7.18 30.47
C ASP A 25 -2.93 -5.84 29.76
N THR A 26 -3.93 -4.96 29.77
CA THR A 26 -3.90 -3.65 29.09
C THR A 26 -3.32 -2.54 29.96
N THR A 27 -2.64 -2.90 31.06
CA THR A 27 -2.07 -1.92 32.00
C THR A 27 -0.62 -1.52 31.70
N GLU A 28 0.06 -2.14 30.75
CA GLU A 28 1.38 -1.65 30.32
C GLU A 28 1.25 -0.43 29.39
N PRO A 29 1.96 0.67 29.68
CA PRO A 29 2.03 1.79 28.75
C PRO A 29 2.65 1.31 27.43
N PRO A 30 2.23 1.87 26.28
CA PRO A 30 2.84 1.52 25.00
C PRO A 30 4.34 1.73 25.09
N GLY A 31 5.09 0.70 24.70
CA GLY A 31 6.55 0.75 24.66
C GLY A 31 7.04 1.93 23.81
N PRO A 32 8.29 2.40 24.01
CA PRO A 32 8.84 3.48 23.22
C PRO A 32 8.77 3.13 21.72
N PRO A 33 8.53 4.12 20.84
CA PRO A 33 8.53 3.90 19.40
C PRO A 33 9.82 3.20 18.98
N VAL A 34 9.71 2.11 18.25
CA VAL A 34 10.88 1.44 17.68
C VAL A 34 11.50 2.40 16.67
N ILE A 35 12.64 2.98 17.01
CA ILE A 35 13.44 3.77 16.08
C ILE A 35 14.05 2.78 15.09
N LEU A 36 13.50 2.72 13.89
CA LEU A 36 14.04 1.89 12.83
C LEU A 36 15.35 2.53 12.36
N PRO A 37 16.46 1.77 12.26
CA PRO A 37 17.66 2.29 11.60
C PRO A 37 17.31 2.66 10.16
N VAL A 38 17.91 3.75 9.67
CA VAL A 38 17.90 4.08 8.24
C VAL A 38 18.65 2.96 7.52
N VAL A 39 17.91 2.02 6.92
CA VAL A 39 18.50 0.96 6.12
C VAL A 39 18.59 1.46 4.69
N VAL A 40 19.81 1.63 4.20
CA VAL A 40 20.06 1.86 2.76
C VAL A 40 19.63 0.58 2.05
N PRO A 41 18.62 0.61 1.16
CA PRO A 41 18.22 -0.57 0.40
C PRO A 41 19.42 -1.08 -0.38
N PRO A 42 19.61 -2.41 -0.48
CA PRO A 42 20.68 -2.96 -1.28
C PRO A 42 20.54 -2.48 -2.74
N ALA A 43 21.69 -2.28 -3.39
CA ALA A 43 21.76 -1.91 -4.80
C ALA A 43 21.58 -3.19 -5.64
N ASN A 44 20.37 -3.70 -5.70
CA ASN A 44 20.00 -4.89 -6.44
C ASN A 44 18.69 -4.67 -7.20
N SER A 45 18.42 -5.60 -8.10
CA SER A 45 17.36 -5.57 -9.10
C SER A 45 15.95 -5.41 -8.52
N ASP A 46 15.77 -5.64 -7.22
CA ASP A 46 14.51 -5.50 -6.47
C ASP A 46 14.34 -4.11 -5.84
N SER A 47 15.09 -3.12 -6.33
CA SER A 47 14.98 -1.73 -5.91
C SER A 47 13.55 -1.23 -6.13
N SER A 48 13.01 -0.53 -5.12
CA SER A 48 11.72 0.16 -5.23
C SER A 48 11.69 1.22 -6.33
N LEU A 49 12.83 1.60 -6.92
CA LEU A 49 12.91 2.51 -8.07
C LEU A 49 13.42 1.82 -9.34
N VAL A 50 13.31 0.49 -9.48
CA VAL A 50 13.81 -0.20 -10.68
C VAL A 50 13.18 0.36 -11.96
N LEU A 51 11.90 0.77 -11.90
CA LEU A 51 11.15 1.32 -13.03
C LEU A 51 11.42 2.82 -13.26
N GLY A 52 12.22 3.45 -12.42
CA GLY A 52 12.56 4.87 -12.52
C GLY A 52 11.97 5.75 -11.43
N ASN A 53 12.21 7.05 -11.60
CA ASN A 53 11.80 8.11 -10.66
C ASN A 53 10.73 8.99 -11.34
N PRO A 54 9.43 8.77 -11.06
CA PRO A 54 8.33 9.34 -11.83
C PRO A 54 8.34 10.86 -12.00
N SER A 55 8.78 11.59 -10.98
CA SER A 55 8.77 13.06 -10.95
C SER A 55 10.15 13.69 -11.01
N GLY A 56 11.22 12.88 -11.02
CA GLY A 56 12.58 13.39 -10.84
C GLY A 56 12.87 13.86 -9.40
N ALA A 57 12.11 13.38 -8.42
CA ALA A 57 12.26 13.74 -7.00
C ALA A 57 13.70 13.60 -6.51
N THR A 58 14.13 14.52 -5.65
CA THR A 58 15.49 14.55 -5.10
C THR A 58 15.49 14.56 -3.58
N THR A 59 16.60 14.16 -2.97
CA THR A 59 16.77 14.21 -1.50
C THR A 59 17.18 15.60 -1.01
N ASP A 60 17.11 16.64 -1.84
CA ASP A 60 17.36 18.02 -1.42
C ASP A 60 16.10 18.59 -0.76
N PRO A 61 16.16 19.02 0.52
CA PRO A 61 15.03 19.66 1.19
C PRO A 61 14.55 20.96 0.51
N SER A 62 15.32 21.54 -0.40
CA SER A 62 14.85 22.65 -1.25
C SER A 62 13.75 22.21 -2.22
N ASN A 63 13.72 20.94 -2.63
CA ASN A 63 12.66 20.33 -3.42
C ASN A 63 11.48 19.88 -2.53
N ALA A 64 10.97 20.80 -1.70
CA ALA A 64 10.12 20.46 -0.57
C ALA A 64 8.79 19.78 -0.93
N ASN A 65 8.29 20.01 -2.15
CA ASN A 65 7.02 19.45 -2.62
C ASN A 65 7.22 18.26 -3.56
N ASP A 66 8.46 17.79 -3.71
CA ASP A 66 8.84 16.62 -4.48
C ASP A 66 10.10 15.97 -3.88
N TYR A 67 10.04 15.77 -2.56
CA TYR A 67 11.18 15.32 -1.75
C TYR A 67 11.27 13.79 -1.73
N LEU A 68 12.36 13.25 -2.26
CA LEU A 68 12.57 11.81 -2.35
C LEU A 68 12.94 11.24 -0.97
N MET A 69 12.12 10.31 -0.47
CA MET A 69 12.40 9.54 0.73
C MET A 69 12.55 8.06 0.37
N ARG A 70 13.68 7.47 0.79
CA ARG A 70 13.97 6.05 0.63
C ARG A 70 13.76 5.36 1.97
N GLU A 71 12.64 4.68 2.12
CA GLU A 71 12.39 3.79 3.25
C GLU A 71 12.92 2.39 2.92
N THR A 72 13.00 1.52 3.93
CA THR A 72 13.56 0.16 3.77
C THR A 72 12.78 -0.69 2.76
N TYR A 73 11.46 -0.52 2.68
CA TYR A 73 10.56 -1.42 1.96
C TYR A 73 9.80 -0.77 0.80
N TYR A 74 9.95 0.54 0.62
CA TYR A 74 9.34 1.33 -0.44
C TYR A 74 10.09 2.65 -0.59
N THR A 75 9.91 3.33 -1.71
CA THR A 75 10.46 4.67 -1.94
C THR A 75 9.33 5.61 -2.35
N LEU A 76 9.38 6.87 -1.95
CA LEU A 76 8.32 7.83 -2.23
C LEU A 76 8.85 9.22 -2.58
N SER A 77 8.06 9.98 -3.32
CA SER A 77 8.16 11.45 -3.33
C SER A 77 7.14 12.02 -2.36
N TYR A 78 7.58 12.90 -1.48
CA TYR A 78 6.75 13.55 -0.47
C TYR A 78 6.48 15.01 -0.82
N ASP A 79 5.23 15.43 -0.69
CA ASP A 79 4.85 16.84 -0.79
C ASP A 79 4.64 17.42 0.61
N ARG A 80 5.57 18.27 1.06
CA ARG A 80 5.53 18.92 2.37
C ARG A 80 4.26 19.74 2.56
N ASP A 81 3.86 20.50 1.55
CA ASP A 81 2.76 21.46 1.67
C ASP A 81 1.39 20.76 1.60
N ARG A 82 1.30 19.61 0.92
CA ARG A 82 0.10 18.76 0.93
C ARG A 82 0.06 17.80 2.12
N GLY A 83 1.17 17.56 2.80
CA GLY A 83 1.26 16.62 3.92
C GLY A 83 1.05 15.15 3.52
N ILE A 84 1.15 14.81 2.24
CA ILE A 84 0.92 13.47 1.69
C ILE A 84 1.97 13.14 0.63
N PRO A 85 2.22 11.85 0.33
CA PRO A 85 3.09 11.48 -0.79
C PRO A 85 2.47 11.88 -2.14
N ASN A 86 3.32 12.29 -3.07
CA ASN A 86 2.99 12.42 -4.50
C ASN A 86 2.81 11.04 -5.13
N TRP A 87 3.75 10.15 -4.85
CA TRP A 87 3.75 8.75 -5.25
C TRP A 87 4.59 7.91 -4.28
N VAL A 88 4.29 6.62 -4.19
CA VAL A 88 5.03 5.57 -3.48
C VAL A 88 5.25 4.43 -4.46
N SER A 89 6.47 3.91 -4.51
CA SER A 89 6.90 2.82 -5.37
C SER A 89 7.49 1.69 -4.54
N TRP A 90 7.16 0.44 -4.88
CA TRP A 90 7.64 -0.74 -4.17
C TRP A 90 7.64 -1.99 -5.06
N HIS A 91 8.53 -2.92 -4.73
CA HIS A 91 8.53 -4.29 -5.23
C HIS A 91 7.66 -5.18 -4.33
N LEU A 92 6.99 -6.17 -4.89
CA LEU A 92 6.24 -7.16 -4.13
C LEU A 92 6.42 -8.55 -4.75
N SER A 93 6.91 -9.46 -3.93
CA SER A 93 7.06 -10.89 -4.23
C SER A 93 6.41 -11.75 -3.14
N ALA A 94 6.43 -13.07 -3.33
CA ALA A 94 5.98 -14.01 -2.30
C ALA A 94 6.82 -13.93 -1.01
N ASP A 95 8.08 -13.50 -1.09
CA ASP A 95 8.99 -13.42 0.06
C ASP A 95 8.65 -12.25 1.00
N ASP A 96 7.91 -11.26 0.53
CA ASP A 96 7.39 -10.16 1.34
C ASP A 96 6.14 -10.55 2.16
N LEU A 97 5.53 -11.68 1.80
CA LEU A 97 4.32 -12.20 2.44
C LEU A 97 4.68 -13.18 3.56
N GLY A 98 3.91 -13.12 4.64
CA GLY A 98 4.08 -13.98 5.80
C GLY A 98 2.85 -13.96 6.71
N ASN A 99 3.05 -14.30 7.97
CA ASN A 99 1.97 -14.44 8.95
C ASN A 99 2.00 -13.34 10.03
N ILE A 100 2.77 -12.28 9.82
CA ILE A 100 2.86 -11.19 10.79
C ILE A 100 1.54 -10.43 10.82
N PRO A 101 0.92 -10.27 12.00
CA PRO A 101 -0.30 -9.49 12.13
C PRO A 101 -0.01 -8.02 11.83
N ARG A 102 -1.06 -7.31 11.40
CA ARG A 102 -1.04 -5.87 11.21
C ARG A 102 -0.61 -5.16 12.49
N GLN A 103 0.32 -4.20 12.41
CA GLN A 103 0.86 -3.51 13.59
C GLN A 103 -0.02 -2.34 14.07
N ASP A 104 -0.73 -1.67 13.17
CA ASP A 104 -1.63 -0.54 13.49
C ASP A 104 -0.95 0.62 14.25
N ASP A 105 0.36 0.74 14.13
CA ASP A 105 1.22 1.70 14.82
C ASP A 105 1.45 2.98 14.00
N PHE A 106 0.35 3.59 13.55
CA PHE A 106 0.36 4.85 12.81
C PHE A 106 1.16 5.92 13.55
N ARG A 107 2.20 6.45 12.90
CA ARG A 107 3.13 7.39 13.53
C ARG A 107 3.76 8.34 12.51
N ALA A 108 4.12 9.52 13.00
CA ALA A 108 4.93 10.46 12.24
C ALA A 108 6.25 9.82 11.77
N ASN A 109 6.75 10.28 10.62
CA ASN A 109 8.05 9.88 10.12
C ASN A 109 9.14 10.83 10.66
N PRO A 110 10.03 10.34 11.55
CA PRO A 110 11.09 11.17 12.13
C PRO A 110 12.19 11.55 11.12
N SER A 111 12.22 10.92 9.94
CA SER A 111 13.18 11.19 8.87
C SER A 111 12.84 12.44 8.04
N LEU A 112 11.68 13.06 8.27
CA LEU A 112 11.33 14.32 7.62
C LEU A 112 12.31 15.44 8.03
N PRO A 113 12.70 16.34 7.10
CA PRO A 113 13.57 17.46 7.41
C PRO A 113 13.10 18.30 8.60
N SER A 114 14.05 18.81 9.38
CA SER A 114 13.75 19.63 10.56
C SER A 114 12.89 20.84 10.20
N GLY A 115 11.88 21.11 11.02
CA GLY A 115 10.93 22.22 10.82
C GLY A 115 9.75 21.89 9.91
N TRP A 116 9.75 20.75 9.21
CA TRP A 116 8.59 20.31 8.45
C TRP A 116 7.51 19.77 9.39
N TYR A 117 6.25 20.01 9.03
CA TYR A 117 5.14 19.43 9.78
C TYR A 117 5.16 17.91 9.63
N GLN A 118 5.20 17.20 10.75
CA GLN A 118 5.08 15.75 10.77
C GLN A 118 3.61 15.39 10.98
N VAL A 119 2.97 14.87 9.93
CA VAL A 119 1.60 14.36 10.01
C VAL A 119 1.53 13.27 11.08
N GLN A 120 0.56 13.39 11.98
CA GLN A 120 0.40 12.49 13.11
C GLN A 120 -0.80 11.57 12.90
N ASN A 121 -0.86 10.50 13.67
CA ASN A 121 -2.03 9.64 13.72
C ASN A 121 -3.32 10.46 13.98
N PHE A 122 -3.28 11.41 14.91
CA PHE A 122 -4.44 12.23 15.25
C PHE A 122 -4.86 13.22 14.16
N SER A 123 -4.02 13.51 13.17
CA SER A 123 -4.33 14.44 12.06
C SER A 123 -5.56 14.00 11.26
N TYR A 124 -5.89 12.71 11.28
CA TYR A 124 -7.03 12.15 10.55
C TYR A 124 -8.33 12.14 11.38
N ASN A 125 -8.27 12.50 12.67
CA ASN A 125 -9.43 12.46 13.55
C ASN A 125 -10.47 13.49 13.15
N GLY A 126 -11.74 13.06 13.07
CA GLY A 126 -12.86 13.93 12.72
C GLY A 126 -12.98 14.31 11.24
N GLY A 127 -11.98 13.97 10.40
CA GLY A 127 -12.00 14.26 8.96
C GLY A 127 -12.92 13.35 8.14
N GLY A 128 -13.35 12.21 8.69
CA GLY A 128 -14.21 11.25 7.98
C GLY A 128 -13.50 10.47 6.86
N PHE A 129 -12.17 10.52 6.80
CA PHE A 129 -11.31 9.75 5.91
C PHE A 129 -10.53 8.71 6.70
N ASP A 130 -10.30 7.57 6.07
CA ASP A 130 -9.36 6.57 6.56
C ASP A 130 -7.92 7.03 6.37
N ARG A 131 -7.04 6.42 7.16
CA ARG A 131 -5.59 6.45 6.95
C ARG A 131 -5.25 5.44 5.86
N GLY A 132 -5.45 5.86 4.61
CA GLY A 132 -5.27 5.05 3.42
C GLY A 132 -3.80 4.82 3.09
N HIS A 133 -3.36 3.57 3.02
CA HIS A 133 -1.99 3.24 2.64
C HIS A 133 -1.83 3.31 1.12
N LEU A 134 -0.68 3.80 0.63
CA LEU A 134 -0.28 3.57 -0.76
C LEU A 134 0.46 2.23 -0.90
N CYS A 135 1.56 2.02 -0.16
CA CYS A 135 2.15 0.69 0.06
C CYS A 135 1.39 0.02 1.22
N PRO A 136 0.56 -1.02 0.97
CA PRO A 136 -0.35 -1.54 1.97
C PRO A 136 0.35 -2.44 2.98
N SER A 137 -0.14 -2.46 4.21
CA SER A 137 0.36 -3.32 5.28
C SER A 137 0.37 -4.81 4.91
N ALA A 138 -0.64 -5.27 4.15
CA ALA A 138 -0.73 -6.67 3.72
C ALA A 138 0.35 -7.09 2.72
N ASP A 139 1.03 -6.15 2.06
CA ASP A 139 2.17 -6.41 1.17
C ASP A 139 3.49 -6.58 1.95
N ARG A 140 3.47 -6.38 3.28
CA ARG A 140 4.64 -6.43 4.15
C ARG A 140 4.34 -7.24 5.41
N THR A 141 4.23 -8.55 5.26
CA THR A 141 3.87 -9.48 6.35
C THR A 141 4.96 -10.50 6.68
N ALA A 142 6.13 -10.37 6.07
CA ALA A 142 7.31 -11.20 6.36
C ALA A 142 7.95 -10.93 7.73
N SER A 143 7.89 -9.69 8.25
CA SER A 143 8.43 -9.33 9.57
C SER A 143 7.64 -8.20 10.22
N VAL A 144 7.73 -8.08 11.55
CA VAL A 144 7.17 -6.95 12.32
C VAL A 144 7.71 -5.63 11.80
N LEU A 145 9.02 -5.58 11.49
CA LEU A 145 9.69 -4.41 10.95
C LEU A 145 9.12 -4.00 9.59
N ALA A 146 8.94 -4.97 8.69
CA ALA A 146 8.34 -4.74 7.38
C ALA A 146 6.92 -4.17 7.52
N ASN A 147 6.08 -4.80 8.33
CA ASN A 147 4.71 -4.37 8.50
C ASN A 147 4.61 -2.97 9.12
N SER A 148 5.32 -2.74 10.23
CA SER A 148 5.38 -1.45 10.93
C SER A 148 5.88 -0.32 10.04
N SER A 149 6.77 -0.60 9.07
CA SER A 149 7.25 0.43 8.15
C SER A 149 6.14 1.08 7.31
N THR A 150 5.04 0.34 7.04
CA THR A 150 3.92 0.83 6.23
C THR A 150 3.04 1.84 6.97
N PHE A 151 3.16 1.92 8.30
CA PHE A 151 2.37 2.80 9.18
C PHE A 151 2.99 4.19 9.42
N LEU A 152 4.09 4.50 8.73
CA LEU A 152 4.61 5.88 8.70
C LEU A 152 3.63 6.78 7.95
N MET A 153 3.24 7.90 8.55
CA MET A 153 2.24 8.82 7.96
C MET A 153 2.65 9.42 6.60
N THR A 154 3.92 9.30 6.21
CA THR A 154 4.43 9.66 4.87
C THR A 154 3.99 8.69 3.77
N ASN A 155 3.49 7.50 4.11
CA ASN A 155 2.88 6.53 3.20
C ASN A 155 1.34 6.62 3.17
N ILE A 156 0.76 7.59 3.89
CA ILE A 156 -0.69 7.66 4.14
C ILE A 156 -1.31 8.84 3.40
N VAL A 157 -2.46 8.60 2.77
CA VAL A 157 -3.31 9.62 2.16
C VAL A 157 -4.75 9.55 2.74
N PRO A 158 -5.49 10.66 2.84
CA PRO A 158 -6.91 10.63 3.18
C PRO A 158 -7.71 9.87 2.12
N GLN A 159 -8.20 8.68 2.45
CA GLN A 159 -9.06 7.89 1.56
C GLN A 159 -10.48 7.79 2.10
N ALA A 160 -11.47 7.98 1.23
CA ALA A 160 -12.87 7.76 1.59
C ALA A 160 -13.04 6.29 2.03
N PRO A 161 -13.74 6.01 3.14
CA PRO A 161 -13.80 4.65 3.69
C PRO A 161 -14.27 3.56 2.72
N TYR A 162 -15.30 3.83 1.90
CA TYR A 162 -15.76 2.84 0.91
C TYR A 162 -14.73 2.63 -0.21
N HIS A 163 -14.06 3.69 -0.64
CA HIS A 163 -12.94 3.58 -1.58
C HIS A 163 -11.82 2.71 -1.01
N ASN A 164 -11.34 3.01 0.20
CA ASN A 164 -10.24 2.29 0.86
C ASN A 164 -10.57 0.81 1.11
N GLN A 165 -11.67 0.57 1.82
CA GLN A 165 -11.97 -0.75 2.39
C GLN A 165 -12.60 -1.73 1.40
N VAL A 166 -13.08 -1.24 0.25
CA VAL A 166 -13.78 -2.06 -0.74
C VAL A 166 -13.02 -2.04 -2.06
N THR A 167 -13.10 -0.94 -2.82
CA THR A 167 -12.62 -0.91 -4.21
C THR A 167 -11.10 -0.98 -4.30
N TRP A 168 -10.40 -0.19 -3.49
CA TRP A 168 -8.93 -0.16 -3.43
C TRP A 168 -8.36 -1.45 -2.86
N ALA A 169 -8.89 -1.92 -1.72
CA ALA A 169 -8.52 -3.19 -1.12
C ALA A 169 -8.69 -4.38 -2.09
N ALA A 170 -9.76 -4.40 -2.90
CA ALA A 170 -9.97 -5.46 -3.89
C ALA A 170 -8.91 -5.50 -5.01
N LEU A 171 -8.35 -4.35 -5.41
CA LEU A 171 -7.21 -4.30 -6.33
C LEU A 171 -5.93 -4.80 -5.64
N GLU A 172 -5.71 -4.41 -4.38
CA GLU A 172 -4.57 -4.86 -3.60
C GLU A 172 -4.58 -6.38 -3.37
N ASP A 173 -5.75 -6.95 -3.03
CA ASP A 173 -5.94 -8.39 -2.91
C ASP A 173 -5.70 -9.11 -4.25
N TYR A 174 -6.16 -8.53 -5.36
CA TYR A 174 -5.90 -9.07 -6.67
C TYR A 174 -4.41 -9.13 -6.99
N SER A 175 -3.66 -8.06 -6.69
CA SER A 175 -2.20 -8.00 -6.88
C SER A 175 -1.49 -9.09 -6.09
N ARG A 176 -1.81 -9.24 -4.79
CA ARG A 176 -1.26 -10.31 -3.95
C ARG A 176 -1.60 -11.71 -4.49
N GLY A 177 -2.81 -11.90 -5.02
CA GLY A 177 -3.21 -13.15 -5.66
C GLY A 177 -2.30 -13.55 -6.82
N LEU A 178 -1.84 -12.59 -7.63
CA LEU A 178 -0.96 -12.84 -8.77
C LEU A 178 0.43 -13.35 -8.38
N ILE A 179 0.95 -12.95 -7.21
CA ILE A 179 2.30 -13.26 -6.74
C ILE A 179 2.35 -14.39 -5.71
N SER A 180 1.21 -14.74 -5.10
CA SER A 180 1.11 -15.70 -3.98
C SER A 180 1.67 -17.10 -4.25
N SER A 181 1.74 -17.54 -5.51
CA SER A 181 2.33 -18.83 -5.88
C SER A 181 3.86 -18.82 -5.93
N GLY A 182 4.49 -17.65 -5.83
CA GLY A 182 5.92 -17.44 -6.03
C GLY A 182 6.35 -17.41 -7.51
N ALA A 183 5.44 -17.67 -8.45
CA ALA A 183 5.74 -17.69 -9.87
C ALA A 183 5.89 -16.29 -10.48
N ASN A 184 5.29 -15.28 -9.85
CA ASN A 184 5.33 -13.90 -10.31
C ASN A 184 5.78 -12.97 -9.17
N GLU A 185 6.18 -11.78 -9.57
CA GLU A 185 6.41 -10.61 -8.74
C GLU A 185 5.79 -9.38 -9.41
N THR A 186 5.66 -8.30 -8.65
CA THR A 186 5.14 -7.03 -9.17
C THR A 186 6.01 -5.87 -8.75
N TYR A 187 6.11 -4.88 -9.63
CA TYR A 187 6.56 -3.54 -9.28
C TYR A 187 5.36 -2.62 -9.35
N THR A 188 5.07 -1.96 -8.23
CA THR A 188 3.87 -1.13 -8.07
C THR A 188 4.27 0.30 -7.78
N ILE A 189 3.63 1.23 -8.48
CA ILE A 189 3.71 2.67 -8.20
C ILE A 189 2.28 3.15 -7.97
N ALA A 190 2.03 3.84 -6.86
CA ALA A 190 0.72 4.40 -6.54
C ALA A 190 0.85 5.82 -6.02
N GLY A 191 -0.19 6.64 -6.21
CA GLY A 191 -0.18 8.03 -5.78
C GLY A 191 -1.57 8.63 -5.74
N ALA A 192 -1.62 9.94 -5.48
CA ALA A 192 -2.87 10.69 -5.36
C ALA A 192 -2.75 12.11 -5.93
N TYR A 193 -3.79 12.55 -6.64
CA TYR A 193 -3.81 13.88 -7.26
C TYR A 193 -5.18 14.55 -7.13
N GLY A 194 -5.22 15.82 -7.54
CA GLY A 194 -6.38 16.68 -7.41
C GLY A 194 -6.69 17.03 -5.95
N VAL A 195 -7.78 17.79 -5.77
CA VAL A 195 -8.24 18.28 -4.47
C VAL A 195 -9.74 18.03 -4.37
N GLY A 196 -10.19 17.45 -3.26
CA GLY A 196 -11.60 17.24 -2.97
C GLY A 196 -12.01 15.77 -3.00
N GLY A 197 -12.08 15.14 -1.84
CA GLY A 197 -12.60 13.79 -1.65
C GLY A 197 -13.93 13.78 -0.89
N LEU A 198 -14.77 12.76 -1.09
CA LEU A 198 -16.06 12.61 -0.42
C LEU A 198 -16.00 11.47 0.60
N GLY A 199 -15.69 11.81 1.85
CA GLY A 199 -15.61 10.88 2.98
C GLY A 199 -16.89 10.84 3.83
N ASN A 200 -16.80 10.26 5.03
CA ASN A 200 -17.93 10.18 5.97
C ASN A 200 -18.37 11.55 6.51
N ALA A 201 -17.49 12.54 6.52
CA ALA A 201 -17.78 13.91 6.95
C ALA A 201 -18.23 14.83 5.79
N GLY A 202 -18.41 14.29 4.57
CA GLY A 202 -18.75 15.03 3.37
C GLY A 202 -17.55 15.32 2.46
N LEU A 203 -17.76 16.23 1.50
CA LEU A 203 -16.73 16.68 0.57
C LEU A 203 -15.75 17.60 1.31
N LEU A 204 -14.48 17.22 1.39
CA LEU A 204 -13.42 18.03 2.00
C LEU A 204 -12.23 18.15 1.05
N ASN A 205 -11.58 19.31 1.10
CA ASN A 205 -10.34 19.59 0.36
C ASN A 205 -9.09 19.29 1.20
N SER A 206 -9.23 19.27 2.51
CA SER A 206 -8.16 19.16 3.48
C SER A 206 -8.70 18.70 4.84
N ILE A 207 -7.82 18.20 5.69
CA ILE A 207 -8.05 17.88 7.10
C ILE A 207 -6.91 18.45 7.96
N ASP A 208 -7.05 18.35 9.28
CA ASP A 208 -6.02 18.77 10.24
C ASP A 208 -5.63 20.25 10.18
N ASN A 209 -6.62 21.14 10.08
CA ASN A 209 -6.43 22.59 9.90
C ASN A 209 -5.59 22.90 8.65
N ASP A 210 -5.99 22.34 7.50
CA ASP A 210 -5.37 22.53 6.20
C ASP A 210 -3.95 21.96 6.03
N ARG A 211 -3.45 21.20 7.01
CA ARG A 211 -2.09 20.61 6.96
C ARG A 211 -1.99 19.30 6.19
N VAL A 212 -3.12 18.65 5.90
CA VAL A 212 -3.17 17.41 5.13
C VAL A 212 -4.22 17.58 4.03
N ALA A 213 -3.78 17.60 2.78
CA ALA A 213 -4.66 17.70 1.62
C ALA A 213 -5.46 16.41 1.43
N VAL A 214 -6.73 16.56 1.06
CA VAL A 214 -7.59 15.44 0.67
C VAL A 214 -7.59 15.35 -0.87
N PRO A 215 -7.02 14.28 -1.45
CA PRO A 215 -6.96 14.14 -2.90
C PRO A 215 -8.33 13.83 -3.49
N ALA A 216 -8.55 14.23 -4.75
CA ALA A 216 -9.76 13.89 -5.49
C ALA A 216 -9.70 12.50 -6.12
N PHE A 217 -8.51 12.05 -6.48
CA PHE A 217 -8.28 10.77 -7.13
C PHE A 217 -7.04 10.08 -6.58
N LEU A 218 -7.08 8.76 -6.62
CA LEU A 218 -5.93 7.90 -6.40
C LEU A 218 -5.67 7.06 -7.64
N TRP A 219 -4.41 6.75 -7.89
CA TRP A 219 -3.99 5.95 -9.03
C TRP A 219 -2.97 4.90 -8.61
N LYS A 220 -2.88 3.83 -9.40
CA LYS A 220 -1.92 2.74 -9.19
C LYS A 220 -1.56 2.12 -10.53
N VAL A 221 -0.27 1.84 -10.74
CA VAL A 221 0.31 1.09 -11.84
C VAL A 221 0.99 -0.15 -11.27
N ILE A 222 0.67 -1.32 -11.79
CA ILE A 222 1.22 -2.62 -11.37
C ILE A 222 1.82 -3.28 -12.60
N VAL A 223 3.15 -3.42 -12.62
CA VAL A 223 3.88 -4.16 -13.65
C VAL A 223 4.07 -5.60 -13.16
N LEU A 224 3.51 -6.58 -13.86
CA LEU A 224 3.57 -8.00 -13.50
C LEU A 224 4.69 -8.71 -14.26
N LEU A 225 5.57 -9.38 -13.53
CA LEU A 225 6.68 -10.15 -14.11
C LEU A 225 6.69 -11.59 -13.57
N PRO A 226 7.12 -12.58 -14.38
CA PRO A 226 7.53 -13.87 -13.84
C PRO A 226 8.72 -13.67 -12.90
N ASN A 227 8.69 -14.23 -11.70
CA ASN A 227 9.73 -14.05 -10.69
C ASN A 227 11.12 -14.44 -11.25
N GLY A 228 12.12 -13.59 -11.06
CA GLY A 228 13.48 -13.84 -11.52
C GLY A 228 14.45 -12.73 -11.14
N SER A 229 15.61 -12.70 -11.81
CA SER A 229 16.57 -11.60 -11.72
C SER A 229 16.59 -10.79 -13.01
N ASP A 230 17.30 -9.66 -13.02
CA ASP A 230 17.46 -8.80 -14.21
C ASP A 230 16.13 -8.24 -14.73
N ASP A 231 15.37 -7.64 -13.81
CA ASP A 231 13.98 -7.22 -13.96
C ASP A 231 13.72 -6.37 -15.21
N LEU A 232 14.55 -5.36 -15.46
CA LEU A 232 14.39 -4.47 -16.61
C LEU A 232 14.42 -5.22 -17.94
N ASN A 233 15.31 -6.20 -18.08
CA ASN A 233 15.44 -6.98 -19.32
C ASN A 233 14.30 -8.00 -19.50
N ARG A 234 13.56 -8.34 -18.43
CA ARG A 234 12.34 -9.16 -18.52
C ARG A 234 11.11 -8.38 -18.92
N ILE A 235 11.14 -7.05 -18.83
CA ILE A 235 10.04 -6.19 -19.27
C ILE A 235 10.10 -6.06 -20.80
N THR A 236 9.00 -6.43 -21.45
CA THR A 236 8.87 -6.45 -22.92
C THR A 236 7.54 -5.81 -23.32
N THR A 237 7.33 -5.65 -24.63
CA THR A 237 6.04 -5.18 -25.17
C THR A 237 4.87 -6.13 -24.92
N SER A 238 5.10 -7.34 -24.41
CA SER A 238 4.06 -8.28 -23.94
C SER A 238 3.85 -8.29 -22.43
N THR A 239 4.67 -7.56 -21.67
CA THR A 239 4.53 -7.47 -20.21
C THR A 239 3.18 -6.88 -19.87
N ARG A 240 2.54 -7.48 -18.88
CA ARG A 240 1.22 -7.07 -18.43
C ARG A 240 1.35 -5.92 -17.42
N VAL A 241 0.66 -4.82 -17.71
CA VAL A 241 0.61 -3.64 -16.84
C VAL A 241 -0.86 -3.37 -16.51
N ILE A 242 -1.18 -3.26 -15.22
CA ILE A 242 -2.52 -2.94 -14.74
C ILE A 242 -2.47 -1.54 -14.14
N SER A 243 -3.28 -0.63 -14.70
CA SER A 243 -3.32 0.77 -14.27
C SER A 243 -4.75 1.20 -13.97
N VAL A 244 -4.94 1.99 -12.91
CA VAL A 244 -6.25 2.51 -12.48
C VAL A 244 -6.19 3.96 -12.07
N ILE A 245 -7.30 4.68 -12.25
CA ILE A 245 -7.60 5.98 -11.62
C ILE A 245 -8.96 5.89 -10.96
N MET A 246 -9.00 5.96 -9.63
CA MET A 246 -10.22 5.85 -8.83
C MET A 246 -10.57 7.20 -8.18
N PRO A 247 -11.85 7.63 -8.25
CA PRO A 247 -12.30 8.80 -7.51
C PRO A 247 -12.30 8.52 -6.00
N ASN A 248 -11.78 9.45 -5.21
CA ASN A 248 -11.70 9.33 -3.75
C ASN A 248 -13.05 9.65 -3.10
N THR A 249 -14.01 8.73 -3.22
CA THR A 249 -15.39 8.96 -2.81
C THR A 249 -16.05 7.73 -2.21
N ASN A 250 -16.90 7.94 -1.21
CA ASN A 250 -17.77 6.91 -0.67
C ASN A 250 -18.86 6.44 -1.65
N GLN A 251 -19.03 7.12 -2.78
CA GLN A 251 -19.99 6.77 -3.83
C GLN A 251 -19.38 5.95 -4.97
N ILE A 252 -18.13 5.52 -4.83
CA ILE A 252 -17.44 4.73 -5.85
C ILE A 252 -18.09 3.35 -5.99
N GLU A 253 -18.11 2.81 -7.20
CA GLU A 253 -18.49 1.41 -7.43
C GLU A 253 -17.42 0.45 -6.88
N ASN A 254 -17.83 -0.74 -6.45
CA ASN A 254 -16.94 -1.73 -5.81
C ASN A 254 -16.00 -2.45 -6.77
N ASN A 255 -16.28 -2.45 -8.07
CA ASN A 255 -15.48 -3.16 -9.06
C ASN A 255 -14.34 -2.27 -9.57
N TRP A 256 -13.13 -2.47 -9.03
CA TRP A 256 -11.95 -1.70 -9.43
C TRP A 256 -11.66 -1.77 -10.94
N ARG A 257 -12.10 -2.83 -11.62
CA ARG A 257 -11.90 -3.03 -13.07
C ARG A 257 -12.59 -1.96 -13.91
N ASN A 258 -13.62 -1.30 -13.38
CA ASN A 258 -14.33 -0.22 -14.07
C ASN A 258 -13.50 1.08 -14.13
N TYR A 259 -12.41 1.15 -13.37
CA TYR A 259 -11.53 2.32 -13.26
C TYR A 259 -10.18 2.11 -13.95
N ARG A 260 -10.06 1.07 -14.78
CA ARG A 260 -8.84 0.81 -15.54
C ARG A 260 -8.63 1.89 -16.58
N VAL A 261 -7.39 2.30 -16.69
CA VAL A 261 -6.90 3.29 -17.65
C VAL A 261 -5.56 2.81 -18.22
N SER A 262 -5.02 3.54 -19.18
CA SER A 262 -3.65 3.36 -19.65
C SER A 262 -2.65 4.00 -18.67
N VAL A 263 -1.35 3.71 -18.78
CA VAL A 263 -0.33 4.47 -18.04
C VAL A 263 -0.27 5.90 -18.58
N ASP A 264 -0.39 6.08 -19.90
CA ASP A 264 -0.47 7.41 -20.56
C ASP A 264 -1.55 8.31 -19.91
N ASP A 265 -2.71 7.75 -19.54
CA ASP A 265 -3.77 8.49 -18.88
C ASP A 265 -3.35 9.01 -17.49
N ILE A 266 -2.55 8.22 -16.76
CA ILE A 266 -2.01 8.62 -15.44
C ILE A 266 -0.94 9.70 -15.63
N GLU A 267 -0.05 9.54 -16.59
CA GLU A 267 0.96 10.55 -16.93
C GLU A 267 0.30 11.87 -17.36
N ALA A 268 -0.76 11.80 -18.17
CA ALA A 268 -1.48 12.98 -18.64
C ALA A 268 -2.09 13.82 -17.49
N VAL A 269 -2.55 13.17 -16.40
CA VAL A 269 -3.15 13.88 -15.26
C VAL A 269 -2.14 14.26 -14.17
N THR A 270 -0.98 13.59 -14.12
CA THR A 270 0.05 13.82 -13.09
C THR A 270 1.23 14.64 -13.58
N GLY A 271 1.54 14.60 -14.87
CA GLY A 271 2.76 15.16 -15.46
C GLY A 271 4.02 14.34 -15.18
N TYR A 272 3.88 13.12 -14.67
CA TYR A 272 4.99 12.20 -14.42
C TYR A 272 5.41 11.45 -15.69
N ASP A 273 6.65 10.94 -15.67
CA ASP A 273 7.20 9.97 -16.63
C ASP A 273 7.36 8.64 -15.88
N LEU A 274 6.35 7.79 -15.97
CA LEU A 274 6.30 6.49 -15.31
C LEU A 274 7.07 5.48 -16.15
N LEU A 275 7.66 4.48 -15.49
CA LEU A 275 8.45 3.44 -16.18
C LEU A 275 9.65 4.00 -16.97
N SER A 276 10.16 5.17 -16.58
CA SER A 276 11.18 5.96 -17.27
C SER A 276 12.52 5.23 -17.54
N GLU A 277 12.81 4.15 -16.81
CA GLU A 277 14.02 3.33 -17.02
C GLU A 277 13.87 2.31 -18.15
N LEU A 278 12.66 2.15 -18.71
CA LEU A 278 12.42 1.27 -19.84
C LEU A 278 12.82 1.93 -21.17
N PRO A 279 13.25 1.14 -22.19
CA PRO A 279 13.38 1.65 -23.53
C PRO A 279 12.07 2.26 -24.04
N THR A 280 12.14 3.44 -24.65
CA THR A 280 10.95 4.17 -25.17
C THR A 280 10.11 3.35 -26.15
N SER A 281 10.71 2.40 -26.87
CA SER A 281 9.98 1.48 -27.76
C SER A 281 9.10 0.47 -27.02
N ILE A 282 9.44 0.15 -25.77
CA ILE A 282 8.65 -0.73 -24.88
C ILE A 282 7.56 0.11 -24.20
N GLN A 283 7.95 1.26 -23.62
CA GLN A 283 7.05 2.25 -23.01
C GLN A 283 5.86 2.57 -23.92
N ALA A 284 6.14 3.02 -25.15
CA ALA A 284 5.14 3.39 -26.15
C ALA A 284 4.11 2.29 -26.49
N VAL A 285 4.39 1.04 -26.12
CA VAL A 285 3.48 -0.08 -26.32
C VAL A 285 2.74 -0.47 -25.05
N ILE A 286 3.43 -0.57 -23.92
CA ILE A 286 2.79 -1.03 -22.67
C ILE A 286 2.02 0.10 -21.99
N GLU A 287 2.44 1.35 -22.13
CA GLU A 287 1.84 2.50 -21.46
C GLU A 287 0.54 2.94 -22.13
N ALA A 288 0.45 2.82 -23.45
CA ALA A 288 -0.76 3.12 -24.24
C ALA A 288 -1.89 2.07 -24.09
N ARG A 289 -1.63 0.93 -23.45
CA ARG A 289 -2.60 -0.18 -23.34
C ARG A 289 -3.40 -0.07 -22.04
N VAL A 290 -4.70 -0.35 -22.17
CA VAL A 290 -5.56 -0.66 -21.02
C VAL A 290 -5.61 -2.18 -20.84
N ASP A 291 -5.31 -2.67 -19.64
CA ASP A 291 -5.42 -4.10 -19.31
C ASP A 291 -6.85 -4.63 -19.55
N ASN A 292 -6.94 -5.85 -20.11
CA ASN A 292 -8.17 -6.39 -20.69
C ASN A 292 -8.87 -7.49 -19.87
N LEU A 293 -8.61 -7.57 -18.55
CA LEU A 293 -9.34 -8.43 -17.61
C LEU A 293 -10.88 -8.36 -17.68
#